data_AF-A0A2W6TKL0-F1
#
_entry.id   AF-A0A2W6TKL0-F1
#
_cell.length_a   1.000
_cell.length_b   1.000
_cell.length_c   1.000
_cell.angle_alpha   90.00
_cell.angle_beta   90.00
_cell.angle_gamma   90.00
#
_symmetry.space_group_name_H-M   'P 1'
#
loop_
_entity.id
_entity.type
_entity.pdbx_description
1 polymer ?
#
loop_
_entity_poly.entity_id
_entity_poly.type
_entity_poly.pdbx_seq_one_letter_code
_entity_poly.pdbx_strand_id
1 'polypeptide(L)' 'LTITESKKNFGENGEATFEKHKIYLYKEDFKSFQEMFNESTDFIINEKGEDVISEKHDKDFKSKSYTIDSDDEV' A
#
# COMPACT_ATOMS: atom_id res chain seq x y z
N LEU A 1 -6.88 -8.80 -10.96
CA LEU A 1 -5.66 -8.34 -10.26
C LEU A 1 -5.44 -9.26 -9.06
N THR A 2 -4.20 -9.63 -8.77
CA THR A 2 -3.88 -10.42 -7.56
C THR A 2 -2.95 -9.59 -6.69
N ILE A 3 -3.33 -9.42 -5.43
CA ILE A 3 -2.55 -8.71 -4.42
C ILE A 3 -2.10 -9.74 -3.39
N THR A 4 -0.81 -9.77 -3.08
CA THR A 4 -0.24 -10.68 -2.09
C THR A 4 0.61 -9.91 -1.08
N GLU A 5 0.44 -10.22 0.19
CA GLU A 5 1.29 -9.76 1.27
C GLU A 5 1.91 -10.99 1.95
N SER A 6 3.19 -10.91 2.31
CA SER A 6 3.85 -11.93 3.11
C SER A 6 4.42 -11.27 4.36
N LYS A 7 3.80 -11.52 5.51
CA LYS A 7 4.25 -11.02 6.79
C LYS A 7 5.22 -12.03 7.41
N LYS A 8 6.44 -11.56 7.73
CA LYS A 8 7.41 -12.36 8.47
C LYS A 8 7.18 -12.14 9.97
N ASN A 9 6.93 -13.23 10.70
CA ASN A 9 6.82 -13.23 12.15
C ASN A 9 8.05 -13.93 12.75
N PHE A 10 8.46 -13.50 13.93
CA PHE A 10 9.49 -14.16 14.72
C PHE A 10 8.83 -14.80 15.94
N GLY A 11 8.99 -16.11 16.09
CA GLY A 11 8.55 -16.84 17.28
C GLY A 11 9.41 -16.51 18.49
N GLU A 12 8.96 -16.89 19.69
CA GLU A 12 9.70 -16.70 20.95
C GLU A 12 11.07 -17.39 20.97
N ASN A 13 11.21 -18.45 20.17
CA ASN A 13 12.46 -19.19 19.94
C ASN A 13 13.36 -18.58 18.84
N GLY A 14 12.97 -17.45 18.25
CA GLY A 14 13.68 -16.78 17.16
C GLY A 14 13.44 -17.40 15.77
N GLU A 15 12.58 -18.41 15.66
CA GLU A 15 12.23 -19.01 14.37
C GLU A 15 11.40 -18.04 13.52
N ALA A 16 11.71 -17.95 12.23
CA ALA A 16 10.98 -17.12 11.29
C ALA A 16 9.85 -17.92 10.64
N THR A 17 8.61 -17.45 10.81
CA THR A 17 7.44 -17.94 10.06
C THR A 17 6.94 -16.88 9.10
N PHE A 18 6.31 -17.29 8.01
CA PHE A 18 5.75 -16.38 7.00
C PHE A 18 4.25 -16.63 6.86
N GLU A 19 3.47 -15.61 7.16
CA GLU A 19 2.03 -15.59 6.92
C GLU A 19 1.75 -14.91 5.58
N LYS A 20 0.99 -15.58 4.71
CA LYS A 20 0.68 -15.07 3.37
C LYS A 20 -0.78 -14.66 3.29
N HIS A 21 -1.03 -13.40 2.97
CA HIS A 21 -2.35 -12.90 2.59
C HIS A 21 -2.43 -12.80 1.07
N LYS A 22 -3.53 -13.27 0.49
CA LYS A 22 -3.75 -13.27 -0.96
C LYS A 22 -5.17 -12.89 -1.29
N ILE A 23 -5.32 -11.82 -2.07
CA ILE A 23 -6.60 -11.28 -2.51
C ILE A 23 -6.65 -11.39 -4.03
N TYR A 24 -7.78 -11.88 -4.55
CA TYR A 24 -8.11 -11.86 -5.97
C TYR A 24 -9.18 -10.81 -6.20
N LEU A 25 -8.92 -9.90 -7.13
CA LEU A 25 -9.85 -8.84 -7.52
C LEU A 25 -10.24 -9.04 -8.98
N TYR A 26 -11.54 -9.13 -9.25
CA TYR A 26 -12.09 -9.26 -10.60
C TYR A 26 -12.40 -7.87 -11.19
N LYS A 27 -12.55 -7.80 -12.51
CA LYS A 27 -12.59 -6.50 -13.22
C LYS A 27 -13.80 -5.67 -12.83
N GLU A 28 -14.93 -6.32 -12.60
CA GLU A 28 -16.19 -5.75 -12.14
C GLU A 28 -16.06 -5.01 -10.81
N ASP A 29 -15.11 -5.41 -9.96
CA ASP A 29 -14.94 -4.86 -8.61
C ASP A 29 -13.88 -3.74 -8.54
N PHE A 30 -13.17 -3.45 -9.64
CA PHE A 30 -12.03 -2.52 -9.61
C PHE A 30 -12.42 -1.13 -9.12
N LYS A 31 -13.55 -0.61 -9.61
CA LYS A 31 -14.01 0.72 -9.25
C LYS A 31 -14.37 0.81 -7.77
N SER A 32 -15.20 -0.11 -7.28
CA SER A 32 -15.61 -0.16 -5.87
C SER A 32 -14.43 -0.36 -4.93
N PHE A 33 -13.48 -1.23 -5.29
CA PHE A 33 -12.26 -1.43 -4.51
C PHE A 33 -11.42 -0.15 -4.43
N GLN A 34 -11.25 0.55 -5.55
CA GLN A 34 -10.50 1.81 -5.58
C GLN A 34 -11.16 2.89 -4.72
N GLU A 35 -12.48 3.03 -4.78
CA GLU A 35 -13.23 4.00 -3.97
C GLU A 35 -13.06 3.73 -2.47
N MET A 36 -13.25 2.48 -2.04
CA MET A 36 -13.07 2.08 -0.63
C MET A 36 -11.63 2.24 -0.16
N PHE A 37 -10.66 1.92 -1.02
CA PHE A 37 -9.24 2.06 -0.71
C PHE A 37 -8.88 3.53 -0.48
N ASN A 38 -9.32 4.43 -1.37
CA ASN A 38 -9.08 5.87 -1.25
C ASN A 38 -9.70 6.44 0.02
N GLU A 39 -10.96 6.11 0.32
CA GLU A 39 -11.62 6.55 1.55
C GLU A 39 -10.83 6.12 2.81
N SER A 40 -10.36 4.87 2.81
CA SER A 40 -9.57 4.33 3.92
C SER A 40 -8.22 5.04 4.07
N THR A 41 -7.52 5.30 2.96
CA THR A 41 -6.23 6.01 2.99
C THR A 41 -6.39 7.46 3.40
N ASP A 42 -7.42 8.14 2.89
CA ASP A 42 -7.68 9.54 3.22
C ASP A 42 -8.00 9.69 4.71
N PHE A 43 -8.80 8.78 5.28
CA PHE A 43 -9.05 8.74 6.71
C PHE A 43 -7.76 8.58 7.52
N ILE A 44 -6.88 7.66 7.12
CA ILE A 44 -5.59 7.45 7.80
C ILE A 44 -4.73 8.72 7.75
N ILE A 45 -4.61 9.35 6.59
CA ILE A 45 -3.82 10.57 6.41
C ILE A 45 -4.38 11.72 7.25
N ASN A 46 -5.71 11.89 7.26
CA ASN A 46 -6.35 12.95 8.05
C ASN A 46 -6.13 12.77 9.57
N GLU A 47 -6.15 11.53 10.07
CA GLU A 47 -6.00 11.24 11.51
C GLU A 47 -4.54 11.12 11.97
N LYS A 48 -3.63 10.70 11.10
CA LYS A 48 -2.22 10.42 11.44
C LYS A 48 -1.23 11.43 10.87
N GLY A 49 -1.69 12.30 9.97
CA GLY A 49 -0.83 13.18 9.17
C GLY A 49 -0.09 12.42 8.08
N GLU A 50 0.68 13.16 7.28
CA GLU A 50 1.54 12.61 6.23
C GLU A 50 2.92 12.18 6.75
N ASP A 51 3.13 12.24 8.07
CA ASP A 51 4.42 11.98 8.68
C ASP A 51 4.83 10.52 8.51
N VAL A 52 5.89 10.31 7.72
CA VAL A 52 6.47 8.98 7.48
C VAL A 52 7.36 8.58 8.66
N ILE A 53 6.76 7.94 9.66
CA ILE A 53 7.48 7.27 10.74
C ILE A 53 7.96 5.89 10.29
N SER A 54 9.04 5.85 9.50
CA SER A 54 9.76 4.62 9.23
C SER A 54 11.18 4.69 9.80
N GLU A 55 11.64 3.63 10.45
CA GLU A 55 13.05 3.46 10.85
C GLU A 55 13.99 3.20 9.64
N LYS A 56 13.49 3.21 8.40
CA LYS A 56 14.23 2.78 7.20
C LYS A 56 14.26 3.76 6.03
N HIS A 57 13.81 5.00 6.21
CA HIS A 57 14.00 6.03 5.20
C HIS A 57 14.94 7.11 5.74
N ASP A 58 16.15 7.15 5.18
CA ASP A 58 17.03 8.31 5.25
C ASP A 58 16.23 9.57 4.90
N LYS A 59 16.45 10.63 5.68
CA LYS A 59 15.74 11.93 5.62
C LYS A 59 15.81 12.66 4.27
N ASP A 60 16.48 12.09 3.26
CA ASP A 60 16.73 12.67 1.95
C ASP A 60 16.04 11.94 0.78
N PHE A 61 14.98 11.15 1.02
CA PHE A 61 14.18 10.62 -0.08
C PHE A 61 13.32 11.73 -0.71
N LYS A 62 13.87 12.41 -1.72
CA LYS A 62 13.09 13.28 -2.61
C LYS A 62 12.05 12.42 -3.33
N SER A 63 10.78 12.62 -3.03
CA SER A 63 9.67 12.06 -3.81
C SER A 63 9.80 12.58 -5.25
N LYS A 64 10.13 11.70 -6.19
CA LYS A 64 9.80 11.96 -7.59
C LYS A 64 8.28 11.83 -7.67
N SER A 65 7.61 12.95 -7.88
CA SER A 65 6.20 12.97 -8.28
C SER A 65 6.07 12.14 -9.57
N TYR A 66 5.50 10.95 -9.46
CA TYR A 66 5.02 10.22 -10.63
C TYR A 66 3.67 10.86 -11.00
N THR A 67 3.73 11.97 -11.74
CA THR A 67 2.58 12.41 -12.53
C THR A 67 2.37 11.33 -13.59
N ILE A 68 1.30 10.57 -13.45
CA ILE A 68 0.75 9.79 -14.56
C ILE A 68 0.13 10.85 -15.48
N ASP A 69 0.90 11.32 -16.46
CA ASP A 69 0.33 12.05 -17.58
C ASP A 69 -0.56 11.05 -18.33
N SER A 70 -1.85 11.19 -18.11
CA SER A 70 -2.91 10.62 -18.94
C SER A 70 -2.97 11.42 -20.23
N ASP A 71 -2.05 11.19 -21.15
CA ASP A 71 -2.18 11.64 -22.54
C ASP A 71 -2.75 10.49 -23.38
N ASP A 72 -4.08 10.36 -23.33
CA ASP A 72 -4.90 9.81 -24.41
C ASP A 72 -5.73 10.98 -24.99
N GLU A 73 -5.34 11.45 -26.18
CA GLU A 73 -6.09 12.16 -27.24
C GLU A 73 -5.02 12.78 -28.18
N VAL A 74 -4.86 12.49 -29.49
CA VAL A 74 -5.77 12.12 -30.59
C VAL A 74 -5.00 11.32 -31.64
#